data_AF-A0A379UVU1-F1
#
_entry.id   AF-A0A379UVU1-F1
#
_cell.length_a   1.000
_cell.length_b   1.000
_cell.length_c   1.000
_cell.angle_alpha   90.00
_cell.angle_beta   90.00
_cell.angle_gamma   90.00
#
_symmetry.space_group_name_H-M   'P 1'
#
loop_
_entity.id
_entity.type
_entity.pdbx_description
1 polymer ?
#
loop_
_entity_poly.entity_id
_entity_poly.type
_entity_poly.pdbx_seq_one_letter_code
_entity_poly.pdbx_strand_id
1 'polypeptide(L)' 'MVLKVEKVTHISDATLHVNGGEIHASAEGQDMYAAIDGLIDKLARQLTRHKDKLKQH' A
#
# COMPACT_ATOMS: atom_id res chain seq x y z
N MET A 1 -1.71 -9.16 1.35
CA MET A 1 -0.38 -8.59 1.69
C MET A 1 0.66 -9.66 1.45
N VAL A 2 1.79 -9.29 0.87
CA VAL A 2 2.95 -10.15 0.60
C VAL A 2 4.17 -9.47 1.19
N LEU A 3 4.99 -10.23 1.90
CA LEU A 3 6.24 -9.77 2.50
C LEU A 3 7.38 -10.55 1.88
N LYS A 4 8.41 -9.85 1.40
CA LYS A 4 9.57 -10.48 0.76
C LYS A 4 10.86 -9.74 1.09
N VAL A 5 11.98 -10.45 0.97
CA VAL A 5 13.33 -9.89 1.10
C VAL A 5 14.07 -10.16 -0.21
N GLU A 6 14.54 -9.10 -0.85
CA GLU A 6 15.37 -9.17 -2.05
C GLU A 6 16.78 -8.68 -1.70
N LYS A 7 17.72 -9.63 -1.54
CA LYS A 7 19.06 -9.39 -0.99
C LYS A 7 19.00 -8.80 0.43
N VAL A 8 19.12 -7.48 0.55
CA VAL A 8 19.09 -6.72 1.81
C VAL A 8 17.87 -5.80 1.91
N THR A 9 17.09 -5.71 0.84
CA THR A 9 15.90 -4.85 0.77
C THR A 9 14.69 -5.61 1.28
N HIS A 10 13.98 -5.04 2.25
CA HIS A 10 12.70 -5.57 2.71
C HIS A 10 11.58 -4.92 1.92
N ILE A 11 10.68 -5.71 1.36
CA ILE A 11 9.62 -5.24 0.48
C ILE A 11 8.28 -5.73 1.02
N SER A 12 7.32 -4.80 1.08
CA SER A 12 5.95 -5.03 1.52
C SER A 12 4.98 -4.63 0.41
N ASP A 13 4.18 -5.57 -0.06
CA ASP A 13 3.21 -5.39 -1.15
C ASP A 13 1.78 -5.69 -0.66
N ALA A 14 0.80 -4.90 -1.09
CA ALA A 14 -0.61 -5.20 -0.83
C ALA A 14 -1.54 -4.72 -1.94
N THR A 15 -2.53 -5.58 -2.19
CA THR A 15 -3.75 -5.30 -2.95
C THR A 15 -4.92 -5.18 -1.96
N LEU A 16 -5.67 -4.09 -2.04
CA LEU A 16 -6.96 -3.92 -1.38
C LEU A 16 -8.06 -3.91 -2.43
N HIS A 17 -9.05 -4.80 -2.28
CA HIS A 17 -10.29 -4.72 -3.05
C HIS A 17 -11.24 -3.73 -2.36
N VAL A 18 -11.72 -2.74 -3.11
CA VAL A 18 -12.62 -1.70 -2.62
C VAL A 18 -13.83 -1.61 -3.54
N ASN A 19 -14.91 -1.00 -3.06
CA ASN A 19 -16.07 -0.75 -3.94
C ASN A 19 -15.65 0.15 -5.10
N GLY A 20 -15.85 -0.33 -6.32
CA GLY A 20 -15.49 0.39 -7.55
C GLY A 20 -14.02 0.25 -8.00
N GLY A 21 -13.23 -0.68 -7.44
CA GLY A 21 -11.92 -0.99 -7.99
C GLY A 21 -10.96 -1.70 -7.03
N GLU A 22 -9.67 -1.64 -7.37
CA GLU A 22 -8.59 -2.21 -6.57
C GLU A 22 -7.51 -1.16 -6.32
N ILE A 23 -6.92 -1.20 -5.13
CA ILE A 23 -5.83 -0.32 -4.70
C ILE A 23 -4.60 -1.18 -4.52
N HIS A 24 -3.54 -0.84 -5.25
CA HIS A 24 -2.26 -1.54 -5.23
C HIS A 24 -1.16 -0.65 -4.67
N ALA A 25 -0.41 -1.15 -3.69
CA ALA A 25 0.74 -0.46 -3.15
C ALA A 25 1.90 -1.43 -2.85
N SER A 26 3.11 -0.90 -2.98
CA SER A 26 4.38 -1.55 -2.69
C SER A 26 5.28 -0.56 -1.97
N ALA A 27 6.03 -0.99 -0.96
CA ALA A 27 7.03 -0.18 -0.28
C ALA A 27 8.25 -1.00 0.12
N GLU A 28 9.39 -0.34 0.13
CA GLU A 28 10.68 -0.92 0.48
C GLU A 28 11.21 -0.24 1.75
N GLY A 29 11.95 -0.98 2.57
CA GLY A 29 12.50 -0.51 3.84
C GLY A 29 13.84 -1.16 4.17
N GLN A 30 14.58 -0.50 5.08
CA GLN A 30 15.83 -1.04 5.64
C GLN A 30 15.56 -2.27 6.51
N ASP A 31 14.40 -2.32 7.16
CA ASP A 31 13.83 -3.48 7.82
C ASP A 31 12.36 -3.66 7.40
N MET A 32 11.76 -4.77 7.84
CA MET A 32 10.38 -5.09 7.50
C MET A 32 9.37 -4.07 8.06
N TYR A 33 9.66 -3.44 9.20
CA TYR A 33 8.74 -2.46 9.80
C TYR A 33 8.72 -1.17 9.00
N ALA A 34 9.89 -0.67 8.57
CA ALA A 34 9.98 0.49 7.68
C ALA A 34 9.26 0.24 6.33
N ALA A 35 9.34 -0.99 5.79
CA ALA A 35 8.62 -1.35 4.57
C ALA A 35 7.10 -1.36 4.80
N ILE A 36 6.62 -1.86 5.95
CA ILE A 36 5.20 -1.89 6.30
C ILE A 36 4.66 -0.48 6.55
N ASP A 37 5.39 0.38 7.28
CA ASP A 37 5.00 1.76 7.52
C ASP A 37 4.86 2.53 6.19
N GLY A 38 5.84 2.37 5.30
CA GLY A 38 5.78 2.94 3.95
C GLY A 38 4.62 2.40 3.12
N LEU A 39 4.25 1.12 3.27
CA LEU A 39 3.11 0.52 2.59
C LEU A 39 1.79 1.11 3.11
N ILE A 40 1.63 1.21 4.44
CA ILE A 40 0.44 1.77 5.08
C ILE A 40 0.23 3.22 4.63
N ASP A 41 1.28 4.04 4.62
CA ASP A 41 1.22 5.42 4.15
C ASP A 41 0.73 5.54 2.70
N LYS A 42 1.24 4.67 1.81
CA LYS A 42 0.82 4.63 0.41
C LYS A 42 -0.64 4.22 0.28
N LEU A 43 -1.07 3.19 1.01
CA LEU A 43 -2.46 2.72 1.00
C LEU A 43 -3.41 3.79 1.53
N ALA A 44 -3.09 4.45 2.64
CA ALA A 44 -3.91 5.50 3.24
C ALA A 44 -4.15 6.68 2.28
N ARG A 45 -3.09 7.11 1.58
CA ARG A 45 -3.18 8.17 0.55
C ARG A 45 -4.07 7.75 -0.62
N GLN A 46 -3.91 6.52 -1.12
CA GLN A 46 -4.72 6.02 -2.24
C GLN A 46 -6.19 5.85 -1.83
N LEU A 47 -6.45 5.33 -0.63
CA LEU A 47 -7.80 5.15 -0.09
C LEU A 47 -8.52 6.48 0.10
N THR A 48 -7.81 7.51 0.57
CA THR A 48 -8.36 8.87 0.69
C THR A 48 -8.78 9.41 -0.67
N ARG A 49 -7.91 9.31 -1.68
CA ARG A 49 -8.23 9.71 -3.06
C ARG A 49 -9.40 8.94 -3.64
N HIS A 50 -9.48 7.63 -3.38
CA HIS A 50 -10.59 6.79 -3.82
C HIS A 50 -11.91 7.24 -3.19
N LYS A 51 -11.91 7.45 -1.87
CA LYS A 51 -13.08 7.94 -1.12
C LYS A 51 -13.54 9.31 -1.62
N ASP A 52 -12.61 10.22 -1.89
CA ASP A 52 -12.95 11.58 -2.34
C ASP A 52 -13.59 11.56 -3.74
N LYS A 53 -13.11 10.70 -4.65
CA LYS A 53 -13.74 10.48 -5.96
C LYS A 53 -15.16 9.94 -5.84
N LEU A 54 -15.38 8.98 -4.94
CA LEU A 54 -16.72 8.41 -4.72
C LEU A 54 -17.71 9.44 -4.15
N LYS A 55 -17.24 10.42 -3.37
CA LYS A 55 -18.08 11.49 -2.80
C LYS A 55 -18.43 12.59 -3.80
N GLN A 56 -17.72 12.69 -4.92
CA GLN A 56 -17.98 13.67 -5.98
C GLN A 56 -19.04 13.20 -6.99
N HIS A 57 -19.59 12.00 -6.79
CA HIS A 57 -20.70 11.41 -7.54
C HIS A 57 -21.94 11.30 -6.65
#